data_AF-D1CE27-F1
#
_entry.id   AF-D1CE27-F1
#
_cell.length_a   1.000
_cell.length_b   1.000
_cell.length_c   1.000
_cell.angle_alpha   90.00
_cell.angle_beta   90.00
_cell.angle_gamma   90.00
#
_symmetry.space_group_name_H-M   'P 1'
#
loop_
_entity.id
_entity.type
_entity.pdbx_description
1 polymer ?
#
loop_
_entity_poly.entity_id
_entity_poly.type
_entity_poly.pdbx_seq_one_letter_code
_entity_poly.pdbx_strand_id
1 'polypeptide(L)'
;MSGIRVTSYQGVDPRRFIAGFLAGISIVLFLLLIFALLVFTGGFWETLRDVSFQIRSGHSFWSLLLQSLKQTLLSFPSYLWSARNGFFVMGILGIILAFIDETGNRLRLLWAENLGLVVLVAILSFSTTTGAFIWQEKAVERLANNPGLFYDLRSLLVSNTTWLFMAILTSLAFSYLIWISWIWWQDFWCRVFGTHRPTGETNTATSFDTSTYSRGNSSSKIGIAFVLLAAIATVALLKAYSYHSSKLITSELWITKDSPRGEVLFSFKQDPEFVVASNVAGRGNVNFDVLTKNQNSIIQNNTMKLSESPNSYSSVKLPLQGNAPGDFLVKASLISGEGGLIRFVAVDGSTSLALVLAVLIGFCVSLAMTSLLVTFLSYRARESKHAL
;
A
#
# COMPACT_ATOMS: atom_id res chain seq x y z
N MET A 1 -42.49 -38.20 -16.12
CA MET A 1 -41.07 -38.58 -15.96
C MET A 1 -40.22 -37.55 -16.67
N SER A 2 -39.71 -36.55 -15.95
CA SER A 2 -38.81 -35.52 -16.46
C SER A 2 -37.40 -36.10 -16.55
N GLY A 3 -36.94 -36.40 -17.77
CA GLY A 3 -35.56 -36.81 -18.01
C GLY A 3 -34.60 -35.69 -17.62
N ILE A 4 -33.74 -35.95 -16.63
CA ILE A 4 -32.62 -35.07 -16.30
C ILE A 4 -31.69 -35.10 -17.52
N ARG A 5 -31.77 -34.08 -18.38
CA ARG A 5 -30.75 -33.85 -19.40
C ARG A 5 -29.46 -33.50 -18.67
N VAL A 6 -28.56 -34.48 -18.55
CA VAL A 6 -27.16 -34.24 -18.28
C VAL A 6 -26.63 -33.47 -19.49
N THR A 7 -26.55 -32.15 -19.40
CA THR A 7 -25.81 -31.35 -20.36
C THR A 7 -24.39 -31.90 -20.36
N SER A 8 -23.98 -32.49 -21.48
CA SER A 8 -22.62 -33.01 -21.65
C SER A 8 -21.64 -31.92 -21.21
N TYR A 9 -20.70 -32.32 -20.35
CA TYR A 9 -19.67 -31.43 -19.84
C TYR A 9 -18.80 -30.99 -21.02
N GLN A 10 -19.14 -29.85 -21.64
CA GLN A 10 -18.25 -29.23 -22.61
C GLN A 10 -17.00 -28.82 -21.84
N GLY A 11 -15.88 -29.48 -22.18
CA GLY A 11 -14.58 -29.18 -21.59
C GLY A 11 -14.28 -27.69 -21.74
N VAL A 12 -13.65 -27.10 -20.72
CA VAL A 12 -13.23 -25.69 -20.78
C VAL A 12 -12.24 -25.54 -21.93
N ASP A 13 -12.48 -24.60 -22.84
CA ASP A 13 -11.57 -24.33 -23.96
C ASP A 13 -10.24 -23.77 -23.43
N PRO A 14 -9.11 -24.48 -23.58
CA PRO A 14 -7.81 -24.04 -23.06
C PRO A 14 -7.35 -22.71 -23.64
N ARG A 15 -7.83 -22.34 -24.84
CA ARG A 15 -7.50 -21.08 -25.50
C ARG A 15 -7.98 -19.86 -24.71
N ARG A 16 -9.05 -19.99 -23.93
CA ARG A 16 -9.54 -18.90 -23.06
C ARG A 16 -8.57 -18.55 -21.95
N PHE A 17 -7.89 -19.54 -21.37
CA PHE A 17 -6.88 -19.30 -20.34
C PHE A 17 -5.63 -18.63 -20.92
N ILE A 18 -5.23 -19.01 -22.14
CA ILE A 18 -4.13 -18.36 -22.87
C ILE A 18 -4.48 -16.90 -23.17
N ALA A 19 -5.71 -16.63 -23.64
CA ALA A 19 -6.20 -15.27 -23.84
C ALA A 19 -6.19 -14.45 -22.54
N GLY A 20 -6.61 -15.04 -21.42
CA GLY A 20 -6.54 -14.42 -20.10
C GLY A 20 -5.12 -14.08 -19.67
N PHE A 21 -4.17 -15.00 -19.84
CA PHE A 21 -2.74 -14.79 -19.57
C PHE A 21 -2.16 -13.65 -20.41
N LEU A 22 -2.41 -13.66 -21.72
CA LEU A 22 -1.95 -12.60 -22.63
C LEU A 22 -2.60 -11.25 -22.34
N ALA A 23 -3.86 -11.22 -21.92
CA ALA A 23 -4.51 -10.00 -21.46
C ALA A 23 -3.79 -9.41 -20.24
N GLY A 24 -3.43 -10.26 -19.26
CA GLY A 24 -2.61 -9.85 -18.11
C GLY A 24 -1.26 -9.24 -18.51
N ILE A 25 -0.52 -9.90 -19.42
CA ILE A 25 0.73 -9.37 -19.97
C ILE A 25 0.52 -8.05 -20.71
N SER A 26 -0.56 -7.94 -21.49
CA SER A 26 -0.87 -6.75 -22.28
C SER A 26 -1.13 -5.52 -21.40
N ILE A 27 -1.75 -5.71 -20.23
CA ILE A 27 -1.91 -4.65 -19.22
C ILE A 27 -0.53 -4.17 -18.73
N VAL A 28 0.39 -5.07 -18.42
CA VAL A 28 1.74 -4.70 -17.97
C VAL A 28 2.48 -3.94 -19.06
N LEU A 29 2.45 -4.42 -20.30
CA LEU A 29 3.05 -3.72 -21.43
C LEU A 29 2.47 -2.31 -21.59
N PHE A 30 1.15 -2.17 -21.48
CA PHE A 30 0.48 -0.88 -21.56
C PHE A 30 0.90 0.07 -20.42
N LEU A 31 0.98 -0.43 -19.18
CA LEU A 31 1.44 0.38 -18.04
C LEU A 31 2.91 0.77 -18.16
N LEU A 32 3.77 -0.15 -18.62
CA LEU A 32 5.18 0.15 -18.88
C LEU A 32 5.34 1.18 -20.01
N LEU A 33 4.49 1.12 -21.04
CA LEU A 33 4.47 2.12 -22.10
C LEU A 33 4.06 3.50 -21.57
N ILE A 34 3.02 3.58 -20.74
CA ILE A 34 2.61 4.83 -20.08
C ILE A 34 3.75 5.35 -19.20
N PHE A 35 4.35 4.51 -18.37
CA PHE A 35 5.44 4.91 -17.49
C PHE A 35 6.66 5.36 -18.29
N ALA A 36 7.04 4.64 -19.34
CA ALA A 36 8.11 5.04 -20.24
C ALA A 36 7.80 6.40 -20.88
N LEU A 37 6.54 6.67 -21.27
CA LEU A 37 6.14 7.95 -21.83
C LEU A 37 6.16 9.08 -20.78
N LEU A 38 5.76 8.81 -19.53
CA LEU A 38 5.85 9.77 -18.42
C LEU A 38 7.30 10.09 -18.05
N VAL A 39 8.16 9.07 -17.96
CA VAL A 39 9.59 9.25 -17.70
C VAL A 39 10.26 9.94 -18.87
N PHE A 40 9.89 9.58 -20.11
CA PHE A 40 10.41 10.25 -21.29
C PHE A 40 9.99 11.72 -21.30
N THR A 41 8.72 12.05 -21.04
CA THR A 41 8.26 13.45 -21.03
C THR A 41 8.88 14.27 -19.88
N GLY A 42 8.92 13.74 -18.66
CA GLY A 42 9.54 14.42 -17.51
C GLY A 42 11.06 14.53 -17.63
N GLY A 43 11.73 13.41 -17.94
CA GLY A 43 13.18 13.34 -18.11
C GLY A 43 13.67 14.11 -19.34
N PHE A 44 12.88 14.17 -20.42
CA PHE A 44 13.17 15.01 -21.58
C PHE A 44 13.18 16.49 -21.19
N TRP A 45 12.27 16.93 -20.33
CA TRP A 45 12.26 18.31 -19.86
C TRP A 45 13.47 18.65 -18.99
N GLU A 46 13.83 17.77 -18.05
CA GLU A 46 15.06 17.94 -17.26
C GLU A 46 16.31 17.91 -18.14
N THR A 47 16.37 16.99 -19.10
CA THR A 47 17.48 16.90 -20.06
C THR A 47 17.56 18.15 -20.92
N LEU A 48 16.44 18.67 -21.42
CA LEU A 48 16.42 19.95 -22.16
C LEU A 48 16.88 21.11 -21.29
N ARG A 49 16.48 21.14 -20.02
CA ARG A 49 16.92 22.15 -19.06
C ARG A 49 18.44 22.08 -18.87
N ASP A 50 18.97 20.89 -18.58
CA ASP A 50 20.39 20.68 -18.35
C ASP A 50 21.24 20.95 -19.60
N VAL A 51 20.76 20.51 -20.76
CA VAL A 51 21.38 20.82 -22.06
C VAL A 51 21.34 22.32 -22.33
N SER A 52 20.26 23.04 -22.00
CA SER A 52 20.21 24.50 -22.15
C SER A 52 21.24 25.23 -21.28
N PHE A 53 21.57 24.69 -20.11
CA PHE A 53 22.65 25.19 -19.26
C PHE A 53 24.04 24.85 -19.83
N GLN A 54 24.23 23.63 -20.35
CA GLN A 54 25.53 23.17 -20.88
C GLN A 54 25.86 23.69 -22.28
N ILE A 55 24.86 24.09 -23.09
CA ILE A 55 25.12 24.83 -24.34
C ILE A 55 25.82 26.15 -24.05
N ARG A 56 25.51 26.80 -22.91
CA ARG A 56 26.19 28.03 -22.49
C ARG A 56 27.67 27.81 -22.18
N SER A 57 28.09 26.57 -21.92
CA SER A 57 29.48 26.18 -21.69
C SER A 57 30.19 25.61 -22.93
N GLY A 58 29.61 25.75 -24.13
CA GLY A 58 30.27 25.45 -25.40
C GLY A 58 30.19 23.99 -25.89
N HIS A 59 29.39 23.13 -25.24
CA HIS A 59 29.14 21.78 -25.73
C HIS A 59 28.05 21.77 -26.82
N SER A 60 28.19 20.88 -27.81
CA SER A 60 27.18 20.75 -28.86
C SER A 60 25.91 20.11 -28.30
N PHE A 61 24.74 20.69 -28.60
CA PHE A 61 23.42 20.15 -28.23
C PHE A 61 23.30 18.67 -28.62
N TRP A 62 23.70 18.35 -29.85
CA TRP A 62 23.57 17.02 -30.41
C TRP A 62 24.40 15.97 -29.68
N SER A 63 25.64 16.29 -29.28
CA SER A 63 26.48 15.32 -28.54
C SER A 63 25.87 14.96 -27.19
N LEU A 64 25.33 15.95 -26.47
CA LEU A 64 24.69 15.73 -25.17
C LEU A 64 23.39 14.94 -25.30
N LEU A 65 22.56 15.28 -26.28
CA LEU A 65 21.32 14.55 -26.56
C LEU A 65 21.59 13.08 -26.91
N LEU A 66 22.56 12.83 -27.81
CA LEU A 66 22.97 11.47 -28.20
C LEU A 66 23.52 10.66 -27.02
N GLN A 67 24.30 11.29 -26.13
CA GLN A 67 24.85 10.62 -24.95
C GLN A 67 23.74 10.20 -23.98
N SER A 68 22.79 11.09 -23.68
CA SER A 68 21.64 10.78 -22.83
C SER A 68 20.77 9.68 -23.43
N LEU A 69 20.46 9.75 -24.73
CA LEU A 69 19.72 8.71 -25.46
C LEU A 69 20.41 7.35 -25.38
N LYS A 70 21.74 7.32 -25.58
CA LYS A 70 22.53 6.10 -25.47
C LYS A 70 22.47 5.51 -24.06
N GLN A 71 22.57 6.34 -23.02
CA GLN A 71 22.47 5.88 -21.63
C GLN A 71 21.08 5.32 -21.31
N THR A 72 20.01 5.96 -21.78
CA THR A 72 18.65 5.45 -21.64
C THR A 72 18.47 4.11 -22.36
N LEU A 73 18.92 4.00 -23.61
CA LEU A 73 18.84 2.74 -24.39
C LEU A 73 19.61 1.60 -23.72
N LEU A 74 20.78 1.89 -23.13
CA LEU A 74 21.56 0.89 -22.37
C LEU A 74 20.88 0.44 -21.07
N SER A 75 20.06 1.30 -20.46
CA SER A 75 19.28 0.97 -19.26
C SER A 75 17.96 0.23 -19.55
N PHE A 76 17.50 0.23 -20.80
CA PHE A 76 16.22 -0.36 -21.17
C PHE A 76 16.12 -1.88 -20.91
N PRO A 77 17.15 -2.70 -21.20
CA PRO A 77 17.11 -4.13 -20.88
C PRO A 77 17.00 -4.42 -19.38
N SER A 78 17.72 -3.67 -18.53
CA SER A 78 17.63 -3.86 -17.08
C SER A 78 16.27 -3.43 -16.52
N TYR A 79 15.68 -2.39 -17.10
CA TYR A 79 14.31 -1.97 -16.79
C TYR A 79 13.28 -3.06 -17.15
N LEU A 80 13.33 -3.60 -18.37
CA LEU A 80 12.46 -4.72 -18.78
C LEU A 80 12.68 -5.97 -17.92
N TRP A 81 13.93 -6.25 -17.56
CA TRP A 81 14.27 -7.37 -16.70
C TRP A 81 13.72 -7.20 -15.27
N SER A 82 13.71 -5.98 -14.74
CA SER A 82 13.06 -5.66 -13.47
C SER A 82 11.54 -5.91 -13.53
N ALA A 83 10.92 -5.61 -14.67
CA ALA A 83 9.50 -5.83 -14.90
C ALA A 83 9.09 -7.30 -15.09
N ARG A 84 10.06 -8.24 -15.23
CA ARG A 84 9.78 -9.68 -15.47
C ARG A 84 8.76 -10.26 -14.49
N ASN A 85 8.92 -9.94 -13.20
CA ASN A 85 8.04 -10.46 -12.14
C ASN A 85 6.63 -9.90 -12.30
N GLY A 86 6.50 -8.65 -12.76
CA GLY A 86 5.22 -8.03 -13.08
C GLY A 86 4.49 -8.77 -14.19
N PHE A 87 5.18 -9.14 -15.27
CA PHE A 87 4.61 -9.95 -16.36
C PHE A 87 4.11 -11.31 -15.86
N PHE A 88 4.90 -12.02 -15.04
CA PHE A 88 4.49 -13.31 -14.48
C PHE A 88 3.28 -13.17 -13.56
N VAL A 89 3.30 -12.22 -12.63
CA VAL A 89 2.21 -12.01 -11.65
C VAL A 89 0.92 -11.63 -12.36
N MET A 90 0.97 -10.68 -13.30
CA MET A 90 -0.22 -10.24 -14.04
C MET A 90 -0.71 -11.28 -15.04
N GLY A 91 0.20 -12.06 -15.64
CA GLY A 91 -0.17 -13.21 -16.47
C GLY A 91 -0.93 -14.26 -15.66
N ILE A 92 -0.41 -14.65 -14.49
CA ILE A 92 -1.10 -15.59 -13.58
C ILE A 92 -2.44 -15.02 -13.11
N LEU A 93 -2.48 -13.74 -12.73
CA LEU A 93 -3.74 -13.06 -12.39
C LEU A 93 -4.74 -13.12 -13.55
N GLY A 94 -4.28 -12.93 -14.78
CA GLY A 94 -5.10 -13.05 -15.99
C GLY A 94 -5.68 -14.44 -16.20
N ILE A 95 -4.93 -15.50 -15.89
CA ILE A 95 -5.43 -16.89 -15.89
C ILE A 95 -6.51 -17.07 -14.82
N ILE A 96 -6.26 -16.58 -13.60
CA ILE A 96 -7.20 -16.67 -12.48
C ILE A 96 -8.50 -15.93 -12.83
N LEU A 97 -8.42 -14.74 -13.42
CA LEU A 97 -9.60 -13.98 -13.85
C LEU A 97 -10.37 -14.71 -14.96
N ALA A 98 -9.69 -15.32 -15.94
CA ALA A 98 -10.34 -16.13 -16.95
C ALA A 98 -11.05 -17.37 -16.35
N PHE A 99 -10.44 -17.99 -15.34
CA PHE A 99 -11.06 -19.09 -14.60
C PHE A 99 -12.30 -18.65 -13.82
N ILE A 100 -12.24 -17.49 -13.17
CA ILE A 100 -13.36 -16.91 -12.43
C ILE A 100 -14.50 -16.52 -13.39
N ASP A 101 -14.20 -15.93 -14.54
CA ASP A 101 -15.18 -15.58 -15.58
C ASP A 101 -15.89 -16.83 -16.12
N GLU A 102 -15.13 -17.89 -16.42
CA GLU A 102 -15.68 -19.18 -16.86
C GLU A 102 -16.54 -19.84 -15.79
N THR A 103 -16.11 -19.78 -14.53
CA THR A 103 -16.89 -20.29 -13.39
C THR A 103 -18.15 -19.46 -13.20
N GLY A 104 -18.06 -18.14 -13.38
CA GLY A 104 -19.19 -17.23 -13.31
C GLY A 104 -20.24 -17.55 -14.36
N ASN A 105 -19.85 -17.83 -15.60
CA ASN A 105 -20.78 -18.23 -16.66
C ASN A 105 -21.53 -19.54 -16.35
N ARG A 106 -20.95 -20.41 -15.52
CA ARG A 106 -21.60 -21.65 -15.06
C ARG A 106 -22.58 -21.41 -13.90
N LEU A 107 -22.34 -20.38 -13.10
CA LEU A 107 -23.22 -19.97 -12.02
C LEU A 107 -24.39 -19.16 -12.60
N ARG A 108 -25.62 -19.66 -12.45
CA ARG A 108 -26.85 -18.96 -12.90
C ARG A 108 -27.23 -17.77 -11.98
N LEU A 109 -26.25 -17.01 -11.51
CA LEU A 109 -26.46 -15.84 -10.66
C LEU A 109 -26.36 -14.57 -11.50
N LEU A 110 -27.24 -13.61 -11.25
CA LEU A 110 -27.31 -12.36 -12.03
C LEU A 110 -26.05 -11.51 -12.01
N TRP A 111 -25.26 -11.61 -10.94
CA TRP A 111 -24.02 -10.85 -10.76
C TRP A 111 -22.78 -11.67 -11.15
N ALA A 112 -22.96 -12.93 -11.61
CA ALA A 112 -21.86 -13.83 -11.89
C ALA A 112 -20.95 -13.34 -13.03
N GLU A 113 -21.51 -12.59 -13.99
CA GLU A 113 -20.75 -11.94 -15.08
C GLU A 113 -19.70 -10.93 -14.56
N ASN A 114 -19.89 -10.43 -13.34
CA ASN A 114 -19.01 -9.45 -12.70
C ASN A 114 -18.15 -10.08 -11.58
N LEU A 115 -18.09 -11.41 -11.47
CA LEU A 115 -17.30 -12.10 -10.45
C LEU A 115 -15.82 -11.70 -10.48
N GLY A 116 -15.24 -11.50 -11.67
CA GLY A 116 -13.89 -11.00 -11.81
C GLY A 116 -13.68 -9.63 -11.15
N LEU A 117 -14.66 -8.73 -11.26
CA LEU A 117 -14.60 -7.40 -10.62
C LEU A 117 -14.67 -7.53 -9.10
N VAL A 118 -15.57 -8.39 -8.62
CA VAL A 118 -15.76 -8.66 -7.18
C VAL A 118 -14.46 -9.18 -6.56
N VAL A 119 -13.79 -10.14 -7.22
CA VAL A 119 -12.50 -10.67 -6.76
C VAL A 119 -11.39 -9.63 -6.81
N LEU A 120 -11.32 -8.81 -7.87
CA LEU A 120 -10.35 -7.72 -7.96
C LEU A 120 -10.54 -6.69 -6.85
N VAL A 121 -11.78 -6.27 -6.59
CA VAL A 121 -12.10 -5.37 -5.47
C VAL A 121 -11.67 -5.98 -4.16
N ALA A 122 -11.94 -7.27 -3.91
CA ALA A 122 -11.52 -7.94 -2.69
C ALA A 122 -10.00 -7.89 -2.50
N ILE A 123 -9.22 -8.29 -3.51
CA ILE A 123 -7.76 -8.35 -3.44
C ILE A 123 -7.16 -6.96 -3.30
N LEU A 124 -7.58 -6.02 -4.16
CA LEU A 124 -6.97 -4.69 -4.19
C LEU A 124 -7.33 -3.86 -2.97
N SER A 125 -8.56 -3.94 -2.46
CA SER A 125 -8.93 -3.25 -1.21
C SER A 125 -8.17 -3.81 -0.01
N PHE A 126 -7.97 -5.14 0.06
CA PHE A 126 -7.12 -5.75 1.08
C PHE A 126 -5.68 -5.26 0.99
N SER A 127 -5.05 -5.38 -0.19
CA SER A 127 -3.64 -5.03 -0.38
C SER A 127 -3.37 -3.54 -0.20
N THR A 128 -4.20 -2.66 -0.76
CA THR A 128 -4.00 -1.20 -0.64
C THR A 128 -4.22 -0.70 0.78
N THR A 129 -5.26 -1.18 1.47
CA THR A 129 -5.53 -0.79 2.87
C THR A 129 -4.43 -1.31 3.79
N THR A 130 -4.09 -2.59 3.69
CA THR A 130 -3.00 -3.19 4.49
C THR A 130 -1.69 -2.47 4.20
N GLY A 131 -1.36 -2.25 2.92
CA GLY A 131 -0.16 -1.56 2.49
C GLY A 131 -0.07 -0.12 3.02
N ALA A 132 -1.20 0.62 3.03
CA ALA A 132 -1.26 1.98 3.56
C ALA A 132 -0.88 2.05 5.05
N PHE A 133 -1.47 1.18 5.88
CA PHE A 133 -1.19 1.16 7.32
C PHE A 133 0.22 0.60 7.63
N ILE A 134 0.69 -0.41 6.90
CA ILE A 134 2.08 -0.89 7.01
C ILE A 134 3.06 0.22 6.63
N TRP A 135 2.77 0.97 5.57
CA TRP A 135 3.59 2.09 5.13
C TRP A 135 3.63 3.18 6.18
N GLN A 136 2.51 3.48 6.83
CA GLN A 136 2.43 4.45 7.93
C GLN A 136 3.35 4.06 9.10
N GLU A 137 3.31 2.82 9.58
CA GLU A 137 4.22 2.34 10.64
C GLU A 137 5.69 2.43 10.23
N LYS A 138 6.01 1.99 9.00
CA LYS A 138 7.38 2.10 8.47
C LYS A 138 7.83 3.55 8.29
N ALA A 139 6.93 4.45 7.95
CA ALA A 139 7.22 5.88 7.84
C ALA A 139 7.55 6.47 9.21
N VAL A 140 6.79 6.09 10.25
CA VAL A 140 7.06 6.47 11.65
C VAL A 140 8.42 5.93 12.12
N GLU A 141 8.71 4.67 11.86
CA GLU A 141 10.00 4.06 12.19
C GLU A 141 11.16 4.77 11.46
N ARG A 142 10.99 5.04 10.16
CA ARG A 142 11.98 5.74 9.34
C ARG A 142 12.23 7.16 9.83
N LEU A 143 11.17 7.85 10.25
CA LEU A 143 11.20 9.17 10.88
C LEU A 143 11.98 9.14 12.20
N ALA A 144 11.71 8.15 13.04
CA ALA A 144 12.42 7.98 14.31
C ALA A 144 13.92 7.72 14.11
N ASN A 145 14.27 6.89 13.13
CA ASN A 145 15.66 6.59 12.79
C ASN A 145 16.39 7.74 12.09
N ASN A 146 15.66 8.70 11.50
CA ASN A 146 16.22 9.84 10.77
C ASN A 146 15.58 11.16 11.24
N PRO A 147 15.83 11.59 12.48
CA PRO A 147 15.15 12.75 13.08
C PRO A 147 15.48 14.10 12.42
N GLY A 148 16.49 14.14 11.53
CA GLY A 148 16.72 15.28 10.64
C GLY A 148 15.58 15.49 9.63
N LEU A 149 14.92 14.42 9.18
CA LEU A 149 13.80 14.45 8.23
C LEU A 149 12.45 14.75 8.89
N PHE A 150 12.43 15.00 10.21
CA PHE A 150 11.20 15.11 10.96
C PHE A 150 10.30 16.24 10.46
N TYR A 151 10.87 17.41 10.11
CA TYR A 151 10.09 18.53 9.60
C TYR A 151 9.54 18.29 8.19
N ASP A 152 10.30 17.62 7.33
CA ASP A 152 9.89 17.35 5.95
C ASP A 152 8.74 16.34 5.90
N LEU A 153 8.83 15.29 6.73
CA LEU A 153 7.91 14.15 6.68
C LEU A 153 6.75 14.26 7.67
N ARG A 154 6.73 15.22 8.61
CA ARG A 154 5.58 15.43 9.52
C ARG A 154 4.29 15.70 8.76
N SER A 155 4.38 16.35 7.61
CA SER A 155 3.25 16.61 6.69
C SER A 155 2.60 15.32 6.15
N LEU A 156 3.32 14.19 6.16
CA LEU A 156 2.85 12.89 5.69
C LEU A 156 2.10 12.09 6.77
N LEU A 157 2.11 12.54 8.03
CA LEU A 157 1.35 11.95 9.12
C LEU A 157 -0.12 12.41 9.03
N VAL A 158 -0.82 11.90 8.02
CA VAL A 158 -2.26 12.11 7.85
C VAL A 158 -3.04 11.22 8.82
N SER A 159 -4.26 11.62 9.18
CA SER A 159 -5.12 10.83 10.06
C SER A 159 -5.41 9.43 9.48
N ASN A 160 -5.58 8.45 10.37
CA ASN A 160 -5.90 7.06 10.00
C ASN A 160 -7.18 6.96 9.15
N THR A 161 -8.15 7.85 9.37
CA THR A 161 -9.39 7.91 8.60
C THR A 161 -9.16 8.39 7.17
N THR A 162 -8.31 9.40 6.97
CA THR A 162 -7.93 9.86 5.63
C THR A 162 -7.14 8.79 4.89
N TRP A 163 -6.21 8.10 5.54
CA TRP A 163 -5.50 6.96 4.94
C TRP A 163 -6.45 5.85 4.50
N LEU A 164 -7.40 5.47 5.36
CA LEU A 164 -8.42 4.49 5.01
C LEU A 164 -9.25 4.95 3.79
N PHE A 165 -9.71 6.20 3.79
CA PHE A 165 -10.51 6.73 2.68
C PHE A 165 -9.73 6.74 1.36
N MET A 166 -8.47 7.20 1.39
CA MET A 166 -7.60 7.18 0.22
C MET A 166 -7.34 5.76 -0.28
N ALA A 167 -7.12 4.81 0.62
CA ALA A 167 -6.94 3.40 0.26
C ALA A 167 -8.20 2.83 -0.40
N ILE A 168 -9.40 3.10 0.13
CA ILE A 168 -10.67 2.65 -0.45
C ILE A 168 -10.86 3.23 -1.85
N LEU A 169 -10.72 4.56 -2.03
CA LEU A 169 -10.86 5.21 -3.34
C LEU A 169 -9.87 4.66 -4.36
N THR A 170 -8.61 4.53 -3.94
CA THR A 170 -7.52 4.01 -4.77
C THR A 170 -7.82 2.57 -5.17
N SER A 171 -8.27 1.73 -4.24
CA SER A 171 -8.62 0.34 -4.50
C SER A 171 -9.77 0.20 -5.51
N LEU A 172 -10.82 1.02 -5.39
CA LEU A 172 -11.95 1.03 -6.32
C LEU A 172 -11.53 1.45 -7.71
N ALA A 173 -10.80 2.56 -7.81
CA ALA A 173 -10.32 3.10 -9.08
C ALA A 173 -9.44 2.07 -9.80
N PHE A 174 -8.44 1.51 -9.11
CA PHE A 174 -7.58 0.50 -9.72
C PHE A 174 -8.30 -0.80 -10.04
N SER A 175 -9.22 -1.27 -9.19
CA SER A 175 -9.99 -2.48 -9.47
C SER A 175 -10.80 -2.34 -10.76
N TYR A 176 -11.48 -1.20 -10.92
CA TYR A 176 -12.27 -0.92 -12.11
C TYR A 176 -11.39 -0.75 -13.35
N LEU A 177 -10.29 0.01 -13.26
CA LEU A 177 -9.35 0.21 -14.37
C LEU A 177 -8.69 -1.09 -14.82
N ILE A 178 -8.25 -1.92 -13.88
CA ILE A 178 -7.65 -3.23 -14.18
C ILE A 178 -8.69 -4.15 -14.80
N TRP A 179 -9.90 -4.20 -14.24
CA TRP A 179 -10.98 -5.01 -14.79
C TRP A 179 -11.30 -4.61 -16.23
N ILE A 180 -11.49 -3.32 -16.52
CA ILE A 180 -11.95 -2.88 -17.84
C ILE A 180 -10.88 -3.06 -18.90
N SER A 181 -9.62 -2.81 -18.51
CA SER A 181 -8.47 -3.08 -19.36
C SER A 181 -8.34 -4.58 -19.62
N TRP A 182 -8.52 -5.41 -18.60
CA TRP A 182 -8.43 -6.87 -18.74
C TRP A 182 -9.49 -7.41 -19.70
N ILE A 183 -10.74 -6.97 -19.56
CA ILE A 183 -11.85 -7.40 -20.43
C ILE A 183 -11.59 -6.99 -21.87
N TRP A 184 -11.18 -5.75 -22.09
CA TRP A 184 -10.87 -5.25 -23.43
C TRP A 184 -9.77 -6.08 -24.11
N TRP A 185 -8.69 -6.36 -23.38
CA TRP A 185 -7.59 -7.19 -23.90
C TRP A 185 -7.99 -8.65 -24.07
N GLN A 186 -8.77 -9.21 -23.15
CA GLN A 186 -9.25 -10.59 -23.25
C GLN A 186 -10.14 -10.75 -24.48
N ASP A 187 -11.07 -9.83 -24.71
CA ASP A 187 -11.94 -9.85 -25.89
C ASP A 187 -11.16 -9.66 -27.19
N PHE A 188 -10.08 -8.87 -27.18
CA PHE A 188 -9.14 -8.79 -28.29
C PHE A 188 -8.48 -10.14 -28.58
N TRP A 189 -7.86 -10.77 -27.57
CA TRP A 189 -7.16 -12.05 -27.74
C TRP A 189 -8.10 -13.21 -28.10
N CYS A 190 -9.30 -13.23 -27.53
CA CYS A 190 -10.34 -14.20 -27.88
C CYS A 190 -10.74 -14.10 -29.37
N ARG A 191 -10.94 -12.87 -29.89
CA ARG A 191 -11.19 -12.64 -31.32
C ARG A 191 -10.02 -13.13 -32.19
N VAL A 192 -8.79 -12.87 -31.78
CA VAL A 192 -7.58 -13.35 -32.48
C VAL A 192 -7.51 -14.87 -32.53
N PHE A 193 -7.91 -15.57 -31.47
CA PHE A 193 -7.92 -17.04 -31.42
C PHE A 193 -9.19 -17.69 -32.02
N GLY A 194 -10.12 -16.88 -32.53
CA GLY A 194 -11.41 -17.37 -33.03
C GLY A 194 -12.30 -17.97 -31.94
N THR A 195 -12.08 -17.61 -30.67
CA THR A 195 -12.90 -18.04 -29.55
C THR A 195 -13.90 -16.94 -29.23
N HIS A 196 -15.19 -17.18 -29.47
CA HIS A 196 -16.20 -16.23 -29.03
C HIS A 196 -16.41 -16.37 -27.52
N ARG A 197 -16.37 -15.23 -26.82
CA ARG A 197 -16.99 -15.14 -25.50
C ARG A 197 -18.48 -15.39 -25.72
N PRO A 198 -19.15 -16.21 -24.90
CA PRO A 198 -20.60 -16.35 -25.01
C PRO A 198 -21.16 -14.97 -24.65
N THR A 199 -21.51 -14.17 -25.66
CA THR A 199 -22.25 -12.94 -25.43
C THR A 199 -23.60 -13.40 -24.88
N GLY A 200 -24.02 -12.83 -23.74
CA GLY A 200 -25.31 -13.16 -23.11
C GLY A 200 -26.55 -12.83 -23.96
N GLU A 201 -26.36 -12.52 -25.25
CA GLU A 201 -27.42 -12.31 -26.21
C GLU A 201 -28.15 -13.63 -26.48
N THR A 202 -29.38 -13.70 -25.98
CA THR A 202 -30.47 -14.54 -26.50
C THR A 202 -30.37 -16.05 -26.27
N ASN A 203 -30.22 -16.47 -25.01
CA ASN A 203 -31.04 -17.59 -24.56
C ASN A 203 -32.46 -17.08 -24.30
N THR A 204 -33.21 -16.89 -25.38
CA THR A 204 -34.67 -16.73 -25.34
C THR A 204 -35.29 -17.86 -24.52
N ALA A 205 -35.92 -17.49 -23.42
CA ALA A 205 -37.10 -18.15 -22.87
C ALA A 205 -37.07 -19.68 -22.74
N THR A 206 -36.08 -20.24 -22.02
CA THR A 206 -36.43 -21.39 -21.17
C THR A 206 -37.01 -20.83 -19.88
N SER A 207 -38.33 -20.98 -19.70
CA SER A 207 -39.12 -20.57 -18.53
C SER A 207 -38.30 -20.62 -17.24
N PHE A 208 -37.75 -19.47 -16.85
CA PHE A 208 -37.00 -19.34 -15.61
C PHE A 208 -38.00 -19.48 -14.48
N ASP A 209 -37.87 -20.54 -13.68
CA ASP A 209 -38.72 -20.82 -12.54
C ASP A 209 -38.68 -19.64 -11.55
N THR A 210 -39.74 -18.83 -11.54
CA THR A 210 -39.92 -17.63 -10.69
C THR A 210 -39.91 -17.96 -9.20
N SER A 211 -40.10 -19.23 -8.84
CA SER A 211 -40.02 -19.75 -7.47
C SER A 211 -38.64 -19.61 -6.83
N THR A 212 -37.55 -19.59 -7.63
CA THR A 212 -36.19 -19.38 -7.10
C THR A 212 -35.93 -17.90 -6.75
N TYR A 213 -36.71 -16.97 -7.32
CA TYR A 213 -36.57 -15.53 -7.09
C TYR A 213 -37.18 -15.04 -5.78
N SER A 214 -38.18 -15.72 -5.22
CA SER A 214 -38.80 -15.30 -3.94
C SER A 214 -37.82 -15.40 -2.75
N ARG A 215 -36.76 -16.23 -2.87
CA ARG A 215 -35.64 -16.29 -1.92
C ARG A 215 -34.68 -15.08 -2.01
N GLY A 216 -34.78 -14.26 -3.06
CA GLY A 216 -33.90 -13.12 -3.32
C GLY A 216 -34.02 -11.98 -2.31
N ASN A 217 -35.17 -11.79 -1.65
CA ASN A 217 -35.36 -10.71 -0.68
C ASN A 217 -34.55 -10.93 0.62
N SER A 218 -34.21 -12.19 0.94
CA SER A 218 -33.35 -12.49 2.10
C SER A 218 -31.87 -12.20 1.81
N SER A 219 -31.40 -12.46 0.58
CA SER A 219 -29.99 -12.32 0.21
C SER A 219 -29.47 -10.87 0.26
N SER A 220 -30.28 -9.89 -0.14
CA SER A 220 -29.89 -8.47 -0.05
C SER A 220 -29.82 -7.97 1.39
N LYS A 221 -30.71 -8.46 2.27
CA LYS A 221 -30.69 -8.14 3.70
C LYS A 221 -29.44 -8.71 4.38
N ILE A 222 -29.06 -9.94 4.02
CA ILE A 222 -27.83 -10.58 4.51
C ILE A 222 -26.60 -9.80 4.04
N GLY A 223 -26.57 -9.37 2.77
CA GLY A 223 -25.49 -8.54 2.23
C GLY A 223 -25.33 -7.22 2.99
N ILE A 224 -26.41 -6.48 3.21
CA ILE A 224 -26.39 -5.22 3.98
C ILE A 224 -25.96 -5.45 5.42
N ALA A 225 -26.48 -6.48 6.09
CA ALA A 225 -26.10 -6.82 7.46
C ALA A 225 -24.59 -7.12 7.57
N PHE A 226 -24.03 -7.83 6.58
CA PHE A 226 -22.61 -8.13 6.53
C PHE A 226 -21.75 -6.88 6.29
N VAL A 227 -22.18 -5.96 5.41
CA VAL A 227 -21.52 -4.67 5.20
C VAL A 227 -21.50 -3.85 6.50
N LEU A 228 -22.62 -3.78 7.22
CA LEU A 228 -22.71 -3.07 8.49
C LEU A 228 -21.80 -3.69 9.56
N LEU A 229 -21.79 -5.03 9.67
CA LEU A 229 -20.93 -5.73 10.62
C LEU A 229 -19.44 -5.52 10.30
N ALA A 230 -19.05 -5.60 9.02
CA ALA A 230 -17.69 -5.33 8.57
C ALA A 230 -17.28 -3.86 8.80
N ALA A 231 -18.20 -2.91 8.62
CA ALA A 231 -17.95 -1.49 8.91
C ALA A 231 -17.74 -1.25 10.42
N ILE A 232 -18.59 -1.83 11.28
CA ILE A 232 -18.44 -1.75 12.74
C ILE A 232 -17.11 -2.37 13.17
N ALA A 233 -16.77 -3.55 12.66
CA ALA A 233 -15.49 -4.21 12.92
C ALA A 233 -14.30 -3.35 12.48
N THR A 234 -14.39 -2.72 11.30
CA THR A 234 -13.36 -1.80 10.79
C THR A 234 -13.17 -0.60 11.73
N VAL A 235 -14.25 0.01 12.22
CA VAL A 235 -14.17 1.13 13.17
C VAL A 235 -13.56 0.70 14.51
N ALA A 236 -13.92 -0.47 15.02
CA ALA A 236 -13.34 -1.02 16.25
C ALA A 236 -11.85 -1.31 16.09
N LEU A 237 -11.46 -1.93 14.98
CA LEU A 237 -10.06 -2.21 14.65
C LEU A 237 -9.25 -0.94 14.41
N LEU A 238 -9.82 0.10 13.79
CA LEU A 238 -9.18 1.40 13.66
C LEU A 238 -8.91 2.06 15.00
N LYS A 239 -9.84 1.94 15.96
CA LYS A 239 -9.63 2.44 17.32
C LYS A 239 -8.53 1.65 18.03
N ALA A 240 -8.54 0.33 17.92
CA ALA A 240 -7.47 -0.53 18.46
C ALA A 240 -6.11 -0.20 17.81
N TYR A 241 -6.09 -0.01 16.50
CA TYR A 241 -4.90 0.39 15.75
C TYR A 241 -4.39 1.74 16.21
N SER A 242 -5.25 2.76 16.30
CA SER A 242 -4.86 4.10 16.80
C SER A 242 -4.39 4.08 18.26
N TYR A 243 -4.86 3.09 19.02
CA TYR A 243 -4.39 2.84 20.37
C TYR A 243 -3.01 2.19 20.36
N HIS A 244 -2.69 1.21 19.50
CA HIS A 244 -1.40 0.51 19.51
C HIS A 244 -0.35 1.02 18.51
N SER A 245 -0.73 1.90 17.59
CA SER A 245 0.13 2.45 16.53
C SER A 245 1.26 3.26 17.12
N SER A 246 2.41 3.19 16.48
CA SER A 246 3.61 3.91 16.90
C SER A 246 3.39 5.43 16.91
N LYS A 247 3.69 6.07 18.03
CA LYS A 247 3.62 7.53 18.20
C LYS A 247 5.02 8.07 18.45
N LEU A 248 5.31 9.20 17.81
CA LEU A 248 6.57 9.91 18.00
C LEU A 248 6.41 10.95 19.10
N ILE A 249 7.26 10.85 20.12
CA ILE A 249 7.42 11.89 21.15
C ILE A 249 8.78 12.53 20.91
N THR A 250 8.79 13.83 20.65
CA THR A 250 10.02 14.58 20.34
C THR A 250 10.38 15.50 21.48
N SER A 251 11.67 15.60 21.77
CA SER A 251 12.23 16.58 22.70
C SER A 251 13.60 17.03 22.23
N GLU A 252 14.08 18.15 22.75
CA GLU A 252 15.37 18.72 22.41
C GLU A 252 16.10 19.12 23.68
N LEU A 253 17.42 18.95 23.66
CA LEU A 253 18.30 19.29 24.78
C LEU A 253 19.55 19.97 24.24
N TRP A 254 19.86 21.12 24.81
CA TRP A 254 21.11 21.83 24.55
C TRP A 254 22.13 21.43 25.60
N ILE A 255 23.28 20.88 25.17
CA ILE A 255 24.38 20.50 26.07
C ILE A 255 25.58 21.34 25.69
N THR A 256 26.25 21.94 26.66
CA THR A 256 27.42 22.79 26.42
C THR A 256 28.52 22.46 27.40
N LYS A 257 29.71 23.02 27.20
CA LYS A 257 30.78 22.91 28.19
C LYS A 257 30.39 23.50 29.55
N ASP A 258 29.61 24.57 29.58
CA ASP A 258 29.15 25.24 30.81
C ASP A 258 27.98 24.52 31.47
N SER A 259 27.18 23.79 30.68
CA SER A 259 26.13 22.90 31.15
C SER A 259 26.36 21.49 30.56
N PRO A 260 27.34 20.74 31.08
CA PRO A 260 27.79 19.49 30.48
C PRO A 260 26.84 18.33 30.73
N ARG A 261 25.72 18.55 31.41
CA ARG A 261 24.73 17.54 31.74
C ARG A 261 23.33 18.11 31.53
N GLY A 262 22.47 17.31 30.92
CA GLY A 262 21.05 17.62 30.82
C GLY A 262 20.23 16.34 30.79
N GLU A 263 18.92 16.48 30.99
CA GLU A 263 18.03 15.33 31.05
C GLU A 263 16.69 15.63 30.39
N VAL A 264 16.09 14.58 29.83
CA VAL A 264 14.78 14.63 29.19
C VAL A 264 13.93 13.50 29.74
N LEU A 265 12.72 13.85 30.16
CA LEU A 265 11.71 12.88 30.60
C LEU A 265 10.81 12.48 29.44
N PHE A 266 10.68 11.18 29.20
CA PHE A 266 9.70 10.58 28.30
C PHE A 266 8.68 9.80 29.11
N SER A 267 7.40 10.11 28.93
CA SER A 267 6.29 9.36 29.52
C SER A 267 5.61 8.54 28.44
N PHE A 268 5.82 7.23 28.48
CA PHE A 268 5.23 6.28 27.54
C PHE A 268 3.90 5.76 28.10
N LYS A 269 2.85 5.84 27.29
CA LYS A 269 1.54 5.28 27.66
C LYS A 269 1.42 3.82 27.26
N GLN A 270 2.30 3.35 26.39
CA GLN A 270 2.33 2.01 25.82
C GLN A 270 3.73 1.43 25.97
N ASP A 271 3.92 0.23 25.42
CA ASP A 271 5.22 -0.44 25.45
C ASP A 271 6.24 0.41 24.68
N PRO A 272 7.29 0.92 25.33
CA PRO A 272 8.30 1.74 24.68
C PRO A 272 9.17 0.89 23.77
N GLU A 273 9.38 1.32 22.53
CA GLU A 273 10.22 0.56 21.60
C GLU A 273 11.68 1.01 21.70
N PHE A 274 11.93 2.30 21.49
CA PHE A 274 13.28 2.87 21.56
C PHE A 274 13.24 4.41 21.62
N VAL A 275 14.37 4.99 22.00
CA VAL A 275 14.66 6.43 21.85
C VAL A 275 15.84 6.60 20.92
N VAL A 276 15.73 7.47 19.92
CA VAL A 276 16.86 7.88 19.07
C VAL A 276 17.31 9.25 19.54
N ALA A 277 18.59 9.36 19.92
CA ALA A 277 19.25 10.63 20.12
C ALA A 277 20.01 10.98 18.85
N SER A 278 19.86 12.20 18.36
CA SER A 278 20.55 12.68 17.16
C SER A 278 21.08 14.08 17.35
N ASN A 279 22.29 14.31 16.85
CA ASN A 279 22.90 15.63 16.86
C ASN A 279 22.35 16.47 15.71
N VAL A 280 21.80 17.65 16.01
CA VAL A 280 21.36 18.63 15.00
C VAL A 280 22.51 19.55 14.59
N ALA A 281 23.30 19.99 15.58
CA ALA A 281 24.52 20.76 15.39
C ALA A 281 25.39 20.61 16.64
N GLY A 282 26.70 20.47 16.49
CA GLY A 282 27.61 20.47 17.64
C GLY A 282 28.94 19.78 17.38
N ARG A 283 29.83 19.84 18.37
CA ARG A 283 31.16 19.21 18.31
C ARG A 283 31.47 18.57 19.65
N GLY A 284 31.92 17.32 19.63
CA GLY A 284 32.28 16.60 20.85
C GLY A 284 31.80 15.17 20.91
N ASN A 285 31.88 14.58 22.09
CA ASN A 285 31.37 13.25 22.41
C ASN A 285 30.39 13.35 23.58
N VAL A 286 29.23 12.72 23.44
CA VAL A 286 28.17 12.73 24.47
C VAL A 286 27.85 11.30 24.87
N ASN A 287 27.75 11.04 26.17
CA ASN A 287 27.22 9.82 26.75
C ASN A 287 25.72 9.96 27.04
N PHE A 288 24.95 8.94 26.76
CA PHE A 288 23.52 8.84 27.03
C PHE A 288 23.26 7.68 27.97
N ASP A 289 22.66 7.99 29.13
CA ASP A 289 22.18 7.00 30.09
C ASP A 289 20.64 7.03 30.10
N VAL A 290 20.01 5.87 29.95
CA VAL A 290 18.56 5.75 30.08
C VAL A 290 18.23 5.07 31.41
N LEU A 291 17.38 5.72 32.20
CA LEU A 291 16.96 5.23 33.51
C LEU A 291 15.43 5.14 33.58
N THR A 292 14.91 4.14 34.29
CA THR A 292 13.52 4.17 34.76
C THR A 292 13.44 5.13 35.95
N LYS A 293 12.45 6.02 35.94
CA LYS A 293 12.28 7.03 37.00
C LYS A 293 12.19 6.41 38.41
N ASN A 294 11.63 5.19 38.50
CA ASN A 294 11.34 4.53 39.78
C ASN A 294 12.52 3.71 40.33
N GLN A 295 13.47 3.27 39.51
CA GLN A 295 14.53 2.35 39.96
C GLN A 295 15.92 3.00 39.93
N ASN A 296 16.07 4.18 39.31
CA ASN A 296 17.33 4.91 39.15
C ASN A 296 18.51 4.02 38.67
N SER A 297 18.18 2.89 38.03
CA SER A 297 19.09 1.94 37.44
C SER A 297 19.27 2.29 35.97
N ILE A 298 20.51 2.19 35.49
CA ILE A 298 20.83 2.43 34.09
C ILE A 298 20.40 1.19 33.30
N ILE A 299 19.46 1.38 32.38
CA ILE A 299 18.95 0.34 31.47
C ILE A 299 19.83 0.24 30.23
N GLN A 300 20.29 1.39 29.75
CA GLN A 300 21.14 1.51 28.57
C GLN A 300 22.16 2.62 28.78
N ASN A 301 23.38 2.42 28.29
CA ASN A 301 24.44 3.41 28.20
C ASN A 301 25.02 3.35 26.79
N ASN A 302 25.08 4.49 26.10
CA ASN A 302 25.69 4.58 24.78
C ASN A 302 26.38 5.93 24.59
N THR A 303 27.42 5.95 23.76
CA THR A 303 28.14 7.18 23.40
C THR A 303 27.92 7.53 21.94
N MET A 304 27.93 8.83 21.64
CA MET A 304 27.80 9.35 20.28
C MET A 304 28.80 10.47 20.08
N LYS A 305 29.53 10.42 18.96
CA LYS A 305 30.33 11.54 18.46
C LYS A 305 29.42 12.49 17.69
N LEU A 306 29.39 13.75 18.12
CA LEU A 306 28.60 14.82 17.46
C LEU A 306 29.21 15.18 16.11
N SER A 307 28.36 15.56 15.16
CA SER A 307 28.80 15.96 13.83
C SER A 307 28.79 17.49 13.68
N GLU A 308 29.91 18.02 13.19
CA GLU A 308 30.08 19.47 13.08
C GLU A 308 29.32 20.08 11.90
N SER A 309 28.95 19.25 10.91
CA SER A 309 28.32 19.71 9.67
C SER A 309 26.79 19.63 9.78
N PRO A 310 26.07 20.72 9.47
CA PRO A 310 24.60 20.76 9.51
C PRO A 310 23.95 19.80 8.50
N ASN A 311 24.72 19.30 7.53
CA ASN A 311 24.26 18.36 6.50
C ASN A 311 24.57 16.89 6.85
N SER A 312 25.11 16.63 8.04
CA SER A 312 25.46 15.28 8.48
C SER A 312 25.00 15.07 9.91
N TYR A 313 24.16 14.06 10.12
CA TYR A 313 23.62 13.75 11.44
C TYR A 313 24.32 12.51 11.99
N SER A 314 24.77 12.60 13.25
CA SER A 314 25.13 11.41 14.04
C SER A 314 23.94 11.04 14.89
N SER A 315 23.54 9.77 14.90
CA SER A 315 22.45 9.27 15.72
C SER A 315 22.82 8.00 16.46
N VAL A 316 22.27 7.82 17.65
CA VAL A 316 22.37 6.58 18.43
C VAL A 316 20.98 6.11 18.84
N LYS A 317 20.72 4.80 18.67
CA LYS A 317 19.46 4.16 19.05
C LYS A 317 19.61 3.55 20.45
N LEU A 318 18.71 3.92 21.35
CA LEU A 318 18.64 3.47 22.73
C LEU A 318 17.43 2.54 22.85
N PRO A 319 17.59 1.21 22.73
CA PRO A 319 16.48 0.27 22.73
C PRO A 319 15.81 0.21 24.11
N LEU A 320 14.47 0.25 24.12
CA LEU A 320 13.64 0.13 25.32
C LEU A 320 12.69 -1.07 25.28
N GLN A 321 12.70 -1.85 24.20
CA GLN A 321 11.90 -3.06 24.05
C GLN A 321 12.03 -3.99 25.26
N GLY A 322 10.89 -4.47 25.76
CA GLY A 322 10.81 -5.37 26.92
C GLY A 322 10.67 -4.66 28.27
N ASN A 323 10.79 -3.33 28.33
CA ASN A 323 10.47 -2.57 29.53
C ASN A 323 8.97 -2.26 29.61
N ALA A 324 8.43 -2.14 30.83
CA ALA A 324 7.04 -1.78 31.03
C ALA A 324 6.78 -0.29 30.66
N PRO A 325 5.54 0.06 30.27
CA PRO A 325 5.14 1.46 30.08
C PRO A 325 5.39 2.31 31.32
N GLY A 326 5.76 3.58 31.14
CA GLY A 326 6.01 4.51 32.24
C GLY A 326 6.95 5.65 31.90
N ASP A 327 7.53 6.24 32.95
CA ASP A 327 8.45 7.37 32.85
C ASP A 327 9.90 6.91 32.74
N PHE A 328 10.57 7.34 31.66
CA PHE A 328 11.99 7.09 31.39
C PHE A 328 12.72 8.41 31.31
N LEU A 329 13.83 8.50 32.04
CA LEU A 329 14.70 9.66 32.06
C LEU A 329 15.93 9.36 31.20
N VAL A 330 16.14 10.16 30.16
CA VAL A 330 17.33 10.09 29.31
C VAL A 330 18.27 11.20 29.76
N LYS A 331 19.38 10.81 30.39
CA LYS A 331 20.44 11.73 30.80
C LYS A 331 21.49 11.77 29.71
N ALA A 332 21.90 12.97 29.34
CA ALA A 332 22.95 13.19 28.38
C ALA A 332 24.09 13.97 29.05
N SER A 333 25.32 13.51 28.85
CA SER A 333 26.51 14.10 29.48
C SER A 333 27.64 14.28 28.48
N LEU A 334 28.17 15.49 28.39
CA LEU A 334 29.29 15.83 27.53
C LEU A 334 30.57 15.22 28.10
N ILE A 335 31.20 14.32 27.35
CA ILE A 335 32.49 13.72 27.69
C ILE A 335 33.62 14.66 27.27
N SER A 336 33.54 15.20 26.06
CA SER A 336 34.55 16.10 25.49
C SER A 336 33.95 16.98 24.37
N GLY A 337 34.60 18.10 24.07
CA GLY A 337 34.18 19.04 23.01
C GLY A 337 33.44 20.28 23.54
N GLU A 338 32.73 20.96 22.65
CA GLU A 338 31.97 22.19 22.95
C GLU A 338 30.50 21.90 23.30
N GLY A 339 29.99 20.76 22.86
CA GLY A 339 28.60 20.37 22.99
C GLY A 339 27.78 20.68 21.73
N GLY A 340 26.47 20.72 21.88
CA GLY A 340 25.54 20.92 20.78
C GLY A 340 24.07 20.69 21.13
N LEU A 341 23.22 20.87 20.12
CA LEU A 341 21.81 20.52 20.17
C LEU A 341 21.62 19.04 19.88
N ILE A 342 20.95 18.36 20.81
CA ILE A 342 20.57 16.96 20.66
C ILE A 342 19.05 16.88 20.60
N ARG A 343 18.54 16.31 19.52
CA ARG A 343 17.14 15.97 19.36
C ARG A 343 16.93 14.52 19.76
N PHE A 344 15.93 14.30 20.58
CA PHE A 344 15.48 12.97 20.97
C PHE A 344 14.12 12.70 20.33
N VAL A 345 13.99 11.51 19.74
CA VAL A 345 12.73 11.01 19.20
C VAL A 345 12.48 9.64 19.82
N ALA A 346 11.43 9.56 20.62
CA ALA A 346 10.98 8.34 21.26
C ALA A 346 9.80 7.73 20.49
N VAL A 347 9.77 6.41 20.40
CA VAL A 347 8.67 5.64 19.79
C VAL A 347 7.86 4.97 20.90
N ASP A 348 6.62 5.41 21.06
CA ASP A 348 5.62 4.86 21.99
C ASP A 348 4.64 3.97 21.22
N GLY A 349 4.62 2.66 21.48
CA GLY A 349 3.74 1.71 20.80
C GLY A 349 4.45 0.47 20.27
N SER A 350 3.66 -0.48 19.78
CA SER A 350 4.15 -1.78 19.30
C SER A 350 3.95 -1.91 17.79
N THR A 351 5.05 -1.77 17.04
CA THR A 351 5.06 -1.94 15.59
C THR A 351 4.46 -3.30 15.18
N SER A 352 4.76 -4.38 15.91
CA SER A 352 4.29 -5.73 15.56
C SER A 352 2.77 -5.90 15.70
N LEU A 353 2.18 -5.40 16.79
CA LEU A 353 0.72 -5.43 16.97
C LEU A 353 0.00 -4.51 15.97
N ALA A 354 0.57 -3.34 15.69
CA ALA A 354 0.04 -2.43 14.68
C ALA A 354 0.01 -3.08 13.29
N LEU A 355 1.03 -3.86 12.90
CA LEU A 355 1.05 -4.62 11.64
C LEU A 355 -0.05 -5.70 11.58
N VAL A 356 -0.30 -6.42 12.68
CA VAL A 356 -1.39 -7.41 12.73
C VAL A 356 -2.75 -6.71 12.58
N LEU A 357 -2.95 -5.60 13.28
CA LEU A 357 -4.18 -4.81 13.19
C LEU A 357 -4.37 -4.22 11.77
N ALA A 358 -3.30 -3.78 11.11
CA ALA A 358 -3.34 -3.31 9.72
C ALA A 358 -3.87 -4.39 8.76
N VAL A 359 -3.42 -5.64 8.91
CA VAL A 359 -3.90 -6.78 8.12
C VAL A 359 -5.39 -7.05 8.39
N LEU A 360 -5.81 -7.03 9.66
CA LEU A 360 -7.22 -7.25 10.04
C LEU A 360 -8.12 -6.13 9.50
N ILE A 361 -7.68 -4.87 9.55
CA ILE A 361 -8.39 -3.73 8.95
C ILE A 361 -8.55 -3.97 7.44
N GLY A 362 -7.47 -4.32 6.75
CA GLY A 362 -7.51 -4.63 5.32
C GLY A 362 -8.51 -5.73 4.98
N PHE A 363 -8.59 -6.78 5.81
CA PHE A 363 -9.54 -7.88 5.64
C PHE A 363 -11.00 -7.42 5.82
N CYS A 364 -11.31 -6.68 6.89
CA CYS A 364 -12.66 -6.16 7.13
C CYS A 364 -13.12 -5.18 6.04
N VAL A 365 -12.22 -4.30 5.57
CA VAL A 365 -12.52 -3.36 4.48
C VAL A 365 -12.77 -4.12 3.19
N SER A 366 -11.95 -5.12 2.88
CA SER A 366 -12.14 -5.96 1.70
C SER A 366 -13.47 -6.69 1.69
N LEU A 367 -13.84 -7.29 2.82
CA LEU A 367 -15.15 -7.91 3.01
C LEU A 367 -16.30 -6.91 2.83
N ALA A 368 -16.23 -5.74 3.46
CA ALA A 368 -17.25 -4.70 3.34
C ALA A 368 -17.44 -4.26 1.88
N MET A 369 -16.33 -3.97 1.18
CA MET A 369 -16.34 -3.50 -0.20
C MET A 369 -16.89 -4.56 -1.16
N THR A 370 -16.46 -5.81 -1.00
CA THR A 370 -16.91 -6.94 -1.81
C THR A 370 -18.41 -7.17 -1.63
N SER A 371 -18.89 -7.18 -0.39
CA SER A 371 -20.31 -7.37 -0.09
C SER A 371 -21.18 -6.20 -0.57
N LEU A 372 -20.68 -4.97 -0.47
CA LEU A 372 -21.36 -3.79 -0.98
C LEU A 372 -21.49 -3.86 -2.51
N LEU A 373 -20.42 -4.23 -3.21
CA LEU A 373 -20.44 -4.40 -4.66
C LEU A 373 -21.40 -5.51 -5.10
N VAL A 374 -21.36 -6.69 -4.47
CA VAL A 374 -22.27 -7.80 -4.76
C VAL A 374 -23.74 -7.39 -4.52
N THR A 375 -24.00 -6.66 -3.44
CA THR A 375 -25.35 -6.15 -3.13
C THR A 375 -25.82 -5.16 -4.20
N PHE A 376 -24.95 -4.23 -4.61
CA PHE A 376 -25.24 -3.25 -5.66
C PHE A 376 -25.52 -3.91 -7.02
N LEU A 377 -24.68 -4.85 -7.44
CA LEU A 377 -24.86 -5.59 -8.70
C LEU A 377 -26.15 -6.42 -8.68
N SER A 378 -26.46 -7.05 -7.54
CA SER A 378 -27.69 -7.81 -7.34
C SER A 378 -28.94 -6.91 -7.40
N TYR A 379 -28.84 -5.69 -6.89
CA TYR A 379 -29.93 -4.70 -6.97
C TYR A 379 -30.15 -4.24 -8.40
N ARG A 380 -29.08 -3.80 -9.09
CA ARG A 380 -29.13 -3.32 -10.48
C ARG A 380 -29.73 -4.37 -11.43
N ALA A 381 -29.36 -5.63 -11.26
CA ALA A 381 -29.87 -6.71 -12.10
C ALA A 381 -31.35 -7.06 -11.85
N ARG A 382 -31.95 -6.63 -10.72
CA ARG A 382 -33.40 -6.72 -10.51
C ARG A 382 -34.13 -5.59 -11.22
N GLU A 383 -33.62 -4.36 -11.14
CA GLU A 383 -34.23 -3.21 -11.82
C GLU A 383 -34.32 -3.42 -13.33
N SER A 384 -33.26 -3.95 -13.95
CA SER A 384 -33.26 -4.19 -15.40
C SER A 384 -34.31 -5.20 -15.87
N LYS A 385 -34.80 -6.08 -14.98
CA LYS A 385 -35.85 -7.06 -15.30
C LYS A 385 -37.26 -6.50 -15.19
N HIS A 386 -37.45 -5.42 -14.42
CA HIS A 386 -38.75 -4.77 -14.29
C HIS A 386 -38.99 -3.70 -15.37
N ALA A 387 -37.93 -3.28 -16.07
CA ALA A 387 -38.01 -2.31 -17.16
C ALA A 387 -38.34 -2.92 -18.53
N LEU A 388 -38.30 -4.25 -18.65
CA LEU A 388 -38.68 -5.05 -19.83
C LEU A 388 -40.05 -5.71 -19.57
#